data_AF-A0A0Q5QGP7-F1
#
_entry.id   AF-A0A0Q5QGP7-F1
#
_cell.length_a   1.000
_cell.length_b   1.000
_cell.length_c   1.000
_cell.angle_alpha   90.00
_cell.angle_beta   90.00
_cell.angle_gamma   90.00
#
_symmetry.space_group_name_H-M   'P 1'
#
loop_
_entity.id
_entity.type
_entity.pdbx_description
1 polymer ?
#
loop_
_entity_poly.entity_id
_entity_poly.type
_entity_poly.pdbx_seq_one_letter_code
_entity_poly.pdbx_strand_id
1 'polypeptide(L)'
;MTTVEVELINIAVAIEYWVGACKKDSGSRPQWTKVKNRGYAELLAMHVGSEFREFVGGDECKWARLFWDRYTALKHDPLVSYDSYEISTLMRSGRILLMCALLNRVAGSKEPTRWICQSTQFYGLGERIQDLMASKPKLFRR
;
A
#
# COMPACT_ATOMS: atom_id res chain seq x y z
N MET A 1 -13.60 5.78 -18.18
CA MET A 1 -13.20 4.55 -17.46
C MET A 1 -11.69 4.62 -17.30
N THR A 2 -11.17 4.84 -16.09
CA THR A 2 -9.72 4.72 -15.81
C THR A 2 -9.39 3.23 -15.66
N THR A 3 -8.27 2.78 -16.22
CA THR A 3 -7.86 1.37 -16.12
C THR A 3 -7.27 1.09 -14.73
N VAL A 4 -7.28 -0.17 -14.28
CA VAL A 4 -6.80 -0.54 -12.93
C VAL A 4 -5.32 -0.18 -12.71
N GLU A 5 -4.55 -0.15 -13.79
CA GLU A 5 -3.16 0.28 -13.85
C GLU A 5 -3.02 1.76 -13.49
N VAL A 6 -3.84 2.63 -14.11
CA VAL A 6 -3.84 4.07 -13.84
C VAL A 6 -4.25 4.33 -12.39
N GLU A 7 -5.21 3.57 -11.87
CA GLU A 7 -5.62 3.67 -10.46
C GLU A 7 -4.50 3.26 -9.50
N LEU A 8 -3.76 2.16 -9.78
CA LEU A 8 -2.59 1.78 -8.97
C LEU A 8 -1.54 2.89 -8.96
N ILE A 9 -1.23 3.46 -10.14
CA ILE A 9 -0.28 4.57 -10.27
C ILE A 9 -0.74 5.76 -9.43
N ASN A 10 -2.02 6.15 -9.52
CA ASN A 10 -2.57 7.28 -8.77
C ASN A 10 -2.45 7.07 -7.25
N ILE A 11 -2.76 5.86 -6.76
CA ILE A 11 -2.62 5.51 -5.33
C ILE A 11 -1.14 5.54 -4.91
N ALA A 12 -0.23 5.00 -5.71
CA ALA A 12 1.20 5.01 -5.41
C ALA A 12 1.76 6.44 -5.34
N VAL A 13 1.38 7.30 -6.29
CA VAL A 13 1.75 8.72 -6.29
C VAL A 13 1.16 9.46 -5.10
N ALA A 14 -0.08 9.16 -4.70
CA ALA A 14 -0.68 9.75 -3.51
C ALA A 14 0.06 9.36 -2.22
N ILE A 15 0.50 8.09 -2.11
CA ILE A 15 1.36 7.62 -1.02
C ILE A 15 2.71 8.35 -1.03
N GLU A 16 3.35 8.46 -2.20
CA GLU A 16 4.62 9.17 -2.37
C GLU A 16 4.49 10.63 -1.94
N TYR A 17 3.45 11.31 -2.41
CA TYR A 17 3.15 12.70 -2.07
C TYR A 17 2.92 12.87 -0.57
N TRP A 18 2.07 12.04 0.04
CA TRP A 18 1.74 12.12 1.45
C TRP A 18 2.95 11.91 2.36
N VAL A 19 3.70 10.82 2.14
CA VAL A 19 4.89 10.52 2.92
C VAL A 19 5.99 11.56 2.65
N GLY A 20 6.12 12.02 1.40
CA GLY A 20 7.03 13.09 1.01
C GLY A 20 6.74 14.40 1.75
N ALA A 21 5.47 14.80 1.85
CA ALA A 21 5.03 15.97 2.61
C ALA A 21 5.40 15.82 4.09
N CYS A 22 5.11 14.66 4.70
CA CYS A 22 5.46 14.39 6.09
C CYS A 22 6.98 14.43 6.35
N LYS A 23 7.80 14.03 5.36
CA LYS A 23 9.27 14.07 5.46
C LYS A 23 9.83 15.49 5.34
N LYS A 24 9.16 16.38 4.59
CA LYS A 24 9.61 17.76 4.32
C LYS A 24 9.27 18.73 5.46
N ASP A 25 8.32 18.39 6.32
CA ASP A 25 7.97 19.22 7.47
C ASP A 25 9.10 19.24 8.50
N SER A 26 10.02 20.20 8.40
CA SER A 26 11.22 20.31 9.24
C SER A 26 10.89 20.65 10.70
N GLY A 27 9.78 21.32 10.96
CA GLY A 27 9.34 21.71 12.30
C GLY A 27 8.61 20.60 13.06
N SER A 28 7.90 19.72 12.33
CA SER A 28 7.06 18.68 12.95
C SER A 28 7.28 17.27 12.40
N ARG A 29 8.43 17.01 11.74
CA ARG A 29 8.72 15.74 11.06
C ARG A 29 8.41 14.53 11.94
N PRO A 30 7.39 13.72 11.58
CA PRO A 30 7.00 12.58 12.39
C PRO A 30 8.10 11.52 12.46
N GLN A 31 8.31 10.93 13.64
CA GLN A 31 9.37 9.94 13.89
C GLN A 31 9.25 8.70 12.98
N TRP A 32 8.03 8.28 12.65
CA TRP A 32 7.80 7.14 11.77
C TRP A 32 8.39 7.33 10.35
N THR A 33 8.60 8.58 9.91
CA THR A 33 9.22 8.89 8.60
C THR A 33 10.75 8.89 8.61
N LYS A 34 11.38 8.72 9.78
CA LYS A 34 12.84 8.82 9.96
C LYS A 34 13.55 7.46 9.89
N VAL A 35 12.79 6.37 9.71
CA VAL A 35 13.36 5.04 9.52
C VAL A 35 14.19 5.03 8.23
N LYS A 36 15.48 4.66 8.36
CA LYS A 36 16.42 4.63 7.24
C LYS A 36 16.14 3.42 6.34
N ASN A 37 16.55 3.52 5.06
CA ASN A 37 16.49 2.44 4.07
C ASN A 37 15.09 1.86 3.85
N ARG A 38 14.05 2.70 3.91
CA ARG A 38 12.66 2.31 3.63
C ARG A 38 12.05 3.19 2.56
N GLY A 39 11.32 2.56 1.64
CA GLY A 39 10.53 3.22 0.61
C GLY A 39 9.28 3.90 1.17
N TYR A 40 8.58 4.69 0.35
CA TYR A 40 7.39 5.42 0.79
C TYR A 40 6.26 4.49 1.26
N ALA A 41 5.92 3.46 0.48
CA ALA A 41 4.90 2.48 0.87
C ALA A 41 5.30 1.68 2.11
N GLU A 42 6.57 1.29 2.25
CA GLU A 42 7.05 0.57 3.43
C GLU A 42 6.91 1.42 4.70
N LEU A 43 7.35 2.68 4.65
CA LEU A 43 7.21 3.61 5.78
C LEU A 43 5.75 3.77 6.20
N LEU A 44 4.84 3.93 5.22
CA LEU A 44 3.43 4.11 5.51
C LEU A 44 2.80 2.84 6.06
N ALA A 45 3.13 1.67 5.50
CA ALA A 45 2.63 0.37 5.96
C ALA A 45 3.05 0.07 7.40
N MET A 46 4.33 0.27 7.71
CA MET A 46 4.85 0.14 9.08
C MET A 46 4.17 1.14 10.03
N HIS A 47 3.89 2.35 9.55
CA HIS A 47 3.25 3.37 10.37
C HIS A 47 1.78 3.05 10.68
N VAL A 48 1.02 2.47 9.75
CA VAL A 48 -0.42 2.25 9.89
C VAL A 48 -0.75 1.27 11.02
N GLY A 49 0.06 0.23 11.23
CA GLY A 49 -0.02 -0.64 12.41
C GLY A 49 -0.17 -2.13 12.09
N SER A 50 -0.25 -2.94 13.16
CA SER A 50 -0.33 -4.41 13.11
C SER A 50 -1.56 -4.93 12.38
N GLU A 51 -2.69 -4.24 12.48
CA GLU A 51 -3.94 -4.68 11.87
C GLU A 51 -3.84 -4.63 10.33
N PHE A 52 -3.08 -3.69 9.77
CA PHE A 52 -2.78 -3.69 8.33
C PHE A 52 -1.80 -4.80 7.96
N ARG A 53 -0.79 -5.08 8.80
CA ARG A 53 0.12 -6.20 8.61
C ARG A 53 -0.64 -7.53 8.54
N GLU A 54 -1.55 -7.76 9.47
CA GLU A 54 -2.41 -8.95 9.47
C GLU A 54 -3.29 -9.00 8.22
N PHE A 55 -3.92 -7.87 7.87
CA PHE A 55 -4.74 -7.74 6.66
C PHE A 55 -4.00 -8.19 5.40
N VAL A 56 -2.71 -7.85 5.25
CA VAL A 56 -1.88 -8.23 4.08
C VAL A 56 -1.12 -9.55 4.25
N GLY A 57 -1.39 -10.34 5.28
CA GLY A 57 -0.79 -11.69 5.43
C GLY A 57 0.53 -11.73 6.20
N GLY A 58 0.73 -10.81 7.14
CA GLY A 58 1.78 -10.90 8.15
C GLY A 58 3.10 -10.22 7.81
N ASP A 59 3.29 -9.78 6.57
CA ASP A 59 4.51 -9.07 6.14
C ASP A 59 4.18 -7.85 5.26
N GLU A 60 3.98 -6.72 5.93
CA GLU A 60 3.66 -5.44 5.29
C GLU A 60 4.83 -4.89 4.46
N CYS A 61 6.07 -5.27 4.79
CA CYS A 61 7.24 -4.85 4.02
C CYS A 61 7.33 -5.62 2.70
N LYS A 62 7.00 -6.92 2.70
CA LYS A 62 6.89 -7.71 1.48
C LYS A 62 5.76 -7.20 0.60
N TRP A 63 4.60 -6.89 1.20
CA TRP A 63 3.50 -6.27 0.46
C TRP A 63 3.91 -4.93 -0.16
N ALA A 64 4.57 -4.06 0.61
CA ALA A 64 4.97 -2.74 0.15
C ALA A 64 6.00 -2.82 -0.99
N ARG A 65 6.95 -3.76 -0.93
CA ARG A 65 7.89 -4.02 -2.02
C ARG A 65 7.17 -4.48 -3.29
N LEU A 66 6.27 -5.46 -3.18
CA LEU A 66 5.49 -5.93 -4.32
C LEU A 66 4.66 -4.79 -4.94
N PHE A 67 3.96 -4.02 -4.11
CA PHE A 67 3.19 -2.86 -4.54
C PHE A 67 4.06 -1.84 -5.29
N TRP A 68 5.24 -1.51 -4.75
CA TRP A 68 6.15 -0.54 -5.34
C TRP A 68 6.80 -1.05 -6.63
N ASP A 69 7.12 -2.34 -6.70
CA ASP A 69 7.66 -2.99 -7.89
C ASP A 69 6.64 -2.94 -9.04
N ARG A 70 5.36 -3.20 -8.76
CA ARG A 70 4.28 -3.09 -9.77
C ARG A 70 4.07 -1.65 -10.22
N TYR A 71 4.06 -0.69 -9.31
CA TYR A 71 4.02 0.73 -9.66
C TYR A 71 5.19 1.13 -10.57
N THR A 72 6.42 0.73 -10.22
CA THR A 72 7.62 1.07 -10.98
C THR A 72 7.60 0.44 -12.37
N ALA A 73 7.19 -0.83 -12.47
CA ALA A 73 7.04 -1.51 -13.75
C ALA A 73 5.99 -0.81 -14.65
N LEU A 74 4.81 -0.52 -14.11
CA LEU A 74 3.74 0.17 -14.84
C LEU A 74 4.13 1.57 -15.32
N LYS A 75 4.98 2.26 -14.56
CA LYS A 75 5.46 3.60 -14.89
C LYS A 75 6.52 3.62 -15.99
N HIS A 76 7.34 2.58 -16.10
CA HIS A 76 8.56 2.62 -16.90
C HIS A 76 8.65 1.56 -18.00
N ASP A 77 7.87 0.47 -17.93
CA ASP A 77 7.96 -0.65 -18.86
C ASP A 77 6.61 -0.89 -19.57
N PRO A 78 6.41 -0.31 -20.76
CA PRO A 78 5.16 -0.45 -21.52
C PRO A 78 4.94 -1.87 -22.06
N LEU A 79 5.95 -2.75 -22.00
CA LEU A 79 5.89 -4.12 -22.54
C LEU A 79 5.62 -5.19 -21.48
N VAL A 80 5.63 -4.84 -20.20
CA VAL A 80 5.30 -5.79 -19.14
C VAL A 80 3.82 -6.16 -19.22
N SER A 81 3.56 -7.47 -19.15
CA SER A 81 2.20 -7.99 -18.98
C SER A 81 1.91 -8.17 -17.50
N TYR A 82 0.71 -7.80 -17.09
CA TYR A 82 0.26 -7.91 -15.71
C TYR A 82 -0.99 -8.76 -15.66
N ASP A 83 -1.20 -9.45 -14.54
CA ASP A 83 -2.52 -9.93 -14.19
C ASP A 83 -3.33 -8.73 -13.66
N SER A 84 -4.39 -8.36 -14.38
CA SER A 84 -5.28 -7.26 -13.96
C SER A 84 -5.92 -7.51 -12.59
N TYR A 85 -6.08 -8.78 -12.18
CA TYR A 85 -6.59 -9.13 -10.86
C TYR A 85 -5.56 -8.84 -9.75
N GLU A 86 -4.29 -9.19 -9.98
CA GLU A 86 -3.19 -8.81 -9.11
C GLU A 86 -3.11 -7.29 -8.94
N ILE A 87 -3.10 -6.54 -10.05
CA ILE A 87 -3.02 -5.07 -10.02
C ILE A 87 -4.22 -4.46 -9.29
N SER A 88 -5.43 -4.97 -9.55
CA SER A 88 -6.64 -4.54 -8.85
C SER A 88 -6.56 -4.80 -7.34
N THR A 89 -6.04 -5.95 -6.94
CA THR A 89 -5.90 -6.34 -5.52
C THR A 89 -4.87 -5.47 -4.80
N LEU A 90 -3.72 -5.20 -5.43
CA LEU A 90 -2.70 -4.28 -4.92
C LEU A 90 -3.22 -2.83 -4.85
N MET A 91 -3.94 -2.38 -5.86
CA MET A 91 -4.53 -1.04 -5.89
C MET A 91 -5.51 -0.85 -4.74
N ARG A 92 -6.44 -1.80 -4.54
CA ARG A 92 -7.45 -1.71 -3.48
C ARG A 92 -6.81 -1.77 -2.08
N SER A 93 -5.82 -2.64 -1.87
CA SER A 93 -5.08 -2.70 -0.60
C SER A 93 -4.25 -1.44 -0.35
N GLY A 94 -3.63 -0.87 -1.38
CA GLY A 94 -2.92 0.42 -1.29
C GLY A 94 -3.86 1.60 -0.95
N ARG A 95 -5.08 1.58 -1.49
CA ARG A 95 -6.13 2.55 -1.13
C ARG A 95 -6.52 2.44 0.34
N ILE A 96 -6.68 1.21 0.85
CA ILE A 96 -6.96 0.97 2.28
C ILE A 96 -5.82 1.49 3.15
N LEU A 97 -4.56 1.23 2.77
CA LEU A 97 -3.39 1.73 3.49
C LEU A 97 -3.44 3.26 3.62
N LEU A 98 -3.64 3.96 2.50
CA LEU A 98 -3.70 5.41 2.47
C LEU A 98 -4.87 5.95 3.31
N MET A 99 -6.05 5.34 3.18
CA MET A 99 -7.22 5.69 3.98
C MET A 99 -6.97 5.52 5.48
N CYS A 100 -6.40 4.39 5.90
CA CYS A 100 -6.07 4.15 7.30
C CYS A 100 -5.06 5.18 7.82
N ALA A 101 -4.03 5.51 7.04
CA ALA A 101 -3.04 6.51 7.44
C ALA A 101 -3.67 7.89 7.66
N LEU A 102 -4.54 8.32 6.75
CA LEU A 102 -5.22 9.62 6.84
C LEU A 102 -6.20 9.66 8.02
N LEU A 103 -7.03 8.63 8.19
CA LEU A 103 -8.01 8.57 9.28
C LEU A 103 -7.34 8.46 10.64
N ASN A 104 -6.27 7.67 10.78
CA ASN A 104 -5.50 7.61 12.02
C ASN A 104 -4.93 8.97 12.40
N ARG A 105 -4.47 9.75 11.42
CA ARG A 105 -3.97 11.10 11.67
C ARG A 105 -5.07 12.02 12.19
N VAL A 106 -6.25 11.97 11.57
CA VAL A 106 -7.41 12.79 12.00
C VAL A 106 -7.91 12.38 13.38
N ALA A 107 -7.97 11.07 13.65
CA ALA A 107 -8.44 10.53 14.91
C ALA A 107 -7.42 10.62 16.06
N GLY A 108 -6.13 10.81 15.74
CA GLY A 108 -5.05 10.74 16.73
C GLY A 108 -4.83 9.34 17.32
N SER A 109 -5.37 8.29 16.70
CA SER A 109 -5.34 6.91 17.19
C SER A 109 -5.24 5.89 16.05
N LYS A 110 -5.14 4.59 16.40
CA LYS A 110 -5.13 3.47 15.43
C LYS A 110 -6.47 2.75 15.30
N GLU A 111 -7.49 3.22 16.01
CA GLU A 111 -8.83 2.63 15.96
C GLU A 111 -9.38 2.56 14.52
N PRO A 112 -9.25 3.59 13.65
CA PRO A 112 -9.73 3.48 12.27
C PRO A 112 -9.11 2.31 11.50
N THR A 113 -7.80 2.08 11.62
CA THR A 113 -7.17 0.90 11.00
C THR A 113 -7.82 -0.38 11.47
N ARG A 114 -8.03 -0.53 12.78
CA ARG A 114 -8.61 -1.74 13.37
C ARG A 114 -10.00 -2.00 12.79
N TRP A 115 -10.88 -0.99 12.83
CA TRP A 115 -12.24 -1.10 12.31
C TRP A 115 -12.27 -1.43 10.82
N ILE A 116 -11.41 -0.81 10.02
CA ILE A 116 -11.35 -1.05 8.56
C ILE A 116 -10.79 -2.44 8.26
N CYS A 117 -9.63 -2.80 8.81
CA CYS A 117 -8.94 -4.04 8.46
C CYS A 117 -9.67 -5.28 8.99
N GLN A 118 -10.46 -5.15 10.05
CA GLN A 118 -11.27 -6.24 10.62
C GLN A 118 -12.72 -6.23 10.15
N SER A 119 -13.12 -5.28 9.29
CA SER A 119 -14.48 -5.19 8.78
C SER A 119 -14.81 -6.35 7.82
N THR A 120 -16.01 -6.88 7.97
CA THR A 120 -16.58 -7.88 7.04
C THR A 120 -16.61 -7.38 5.59
N GLN A 121 -16.70 -6.06 5.38
CA GLN A 121 -16.69 -5.46 4.04
C GLN A 121 -15.35 -5.67 3.31
N PHE A 122 -14.25 -5.76 4.06
CA PHE A 122 -12.90 -5.92 3.50
C PHE A 122 -12.36 -7.33 3.65
N TYR A 123 -13.08 -8.24 4.34
CA TYR A 123 -12.65 -9.61 4.58
C TYR A 123 -12.24 -10.33 3.28
N GLY A 124 -13.11 -10.34 2.27
CA GLY A 124 -12.80 -11.00 0.99
C GLY A 124 -11.68 -10.33 0.19
N LEU A 125 -11.35 -9.06 0.44
CA LEU A 125 -10.14 -8.44 -0.13
C LEU A 125 -8.90 -8.86 0.67
N GLY A 126 -9.03 -8.98 1.99
CA GLY A 126 -8.02 -9.53 2.90
C GLY A 126 -7.57 -10.94 2.47
N GLU A 127 -8.51 -11.85 2.26
CA GLU A 127 -8.19 -13.21 1.79
C GLU A 127 -7.41 -13.18 0.47
N ARG A 128 -7.88 -12.39 -0.52
CA ARG A 128 -7.21 -12.28 -1.82
C ARG A 128 -5.80 -11.71 -1.72
N ILE A 129 -5.58 -10.70 -0.88
CA ILE A 129 -4.23 -10.16 -0.72
C ILE A 129 -3.34 -11.17 0.00
N GLN A 130 -3.86 -11.91 0.97
CA GLN A 130 -3.10 -12.97 1.66
C GLN A 130 -2.70 -14.09 0.69
N ASP A 131 -3.63 -14.55 -0.15
CA ASP A 131 -3.36 -15.53 -1.21
C ASP A 131 -2.30 -15.02 -2.19
N LEU A 132 -2.40 -13.75 -2.61
CA LEU A 132 -1.40 -13.11 -3.47
C LEU A 132 -0.03 -13.05 -2.80
N MET A 133 0.02 -12.70 -1.51
CA MET A 133 1.27 -12.64 -0.77
C MET A 133 1.88 -14.04 -0.56
N ALA A 134 1.06 -15.10 -0.53
CA ALA A 134 1.52 -16.48 -0.47
C ALA A 134 2.04 -17.00 -1.83
N SER A 135 1.44 -16.58 -2.95
CA SER A 135 1.69 -17.15 -4.29
C SER A 135 3.01 -16.75 -4.97
N LYS A 136 3.80 -15.82 -4.36
CA LYS A 136 5.06 -15.29 -4.91
C LYS A 136 4.92 -14.80 -6.37
N PRO A 137 4.07 -13.79 -6.64
CA PRO A 137 3.76 -13.34 -8.00
C PRO A 137 4.98 -12.77 -8.72
N LYS A 138 5.20 -13.19 -9.98
CA LYS A 138 6.32 -12.77 -10.83
C LYS A 138 5.86 -11.80 -11.91
N LEU A 139 6.75 -10.90 -12.33
CA LEU A 139 6.56 -10.09 -13.53
C LEU A 139 6.84 -10.93 -14.77
N PHE A 140 6.03 -10.74 -15.81
CA PHE A 140 6.24 -11.35 -17.12
C PHE A 140 6.49 -10.25 -18.16
N ARG A 141 7.59 -10.38 -18.91
CA ARG A 141 7.81 -9.58 -20.13
C ARG A 141 7.19 -10.31 -21.31
N ARG A 142 6.46 -9.57 -22.14
CA ARG A 142 5.98 -10.08 -23.43
C ARG A 142 7.12 -10.22 -24.43
#